data_AF-A0A178ZT88-F1
#
_entry.id   AF-A0A178ZT88-F1
#
_cell.length_a   1.000
_cell.length_b   1.000
_cell.length_c   1.000
_cell.angle_alpha   90.00
_cell.angle_beta   90.00
_cell.angle_gamma   90.00
#
_symmetry.space_group_name_H-M   'P 1'
#
loop_
_entity.id
_entity.type
_entity.pdbx_description
1 polymer ?
#
loop_
_entity_poly.entity_id
_entity_poly.type
_entity_poly.pdbx_seq_one_letter_code
_entity_poly.pdbx_strand_id
1 'polypeptide(L)'
;MAHSLAAAAGHNLERRTVVSVLLFPHQPYATKPSRVLLFRRSDKVSTYRRKLAPIAGSVETFDKSPLQAAWRELKEETSFGPGQIELWRRGAGFEFTDQKAVVTGEGEHRVKGRIWTVWPFAFRLTKETADYDDDVEKLGLQMNFEHLGCQWQSVDDILSGKILDDCVPRLEVTLGQVWVDPDSVLYQGLEELRLDHSHGARELATMAVKSLIRIVEHDQQTKQQIDAAAWWKGFQRQAFHLAFNGRPSMAAAISNAVAAALKEAKTHIESSQPSPSPPPSQQDYLEKVKQSLEVSVAKRAELSQRVSYQFSKFLQERFRSNTQKHADEGKTNWRIKILTLSSSSTIKAAILHALDADETLSIELRILESRPLNEGVSFAQALTDEAQRRRRRETPGATATTTTGLLPFDNRLRILLASDASVGVLSRDNDHDNDGEDAVDLVVLGADRISGVTGAVSNKTGSLAAALVAKAVTRGRAVVVCVSESEKIAVAPGMAEEDHAEEDNDPAELTASWDLRPQGPEHEQGRSALWKKMVTVRNVYFEWVPATHIDYYVCEDGTLSSTQEIRERSQRIRDVMDEVFTVEQEVGL
;
A
#
# COMPACT_ATOMS: atom_id res chain seq x y z
N MET A 1 36.75 -23.32 -8.31
CA MET A 1 37.84 -23.04 -7.35
C MET A 1 37.58 -21.77 -6.52
N ALA A 2 36.35 -21.61 -5.99
CA ALA A 2 35.97 -20.49 -5.10
C ALA A 2 35.70 -20.92 -3.65
N HIS A 3 35.83 -22.22 -3.34
CA HIS A 3 35.61 -22.78 -2.01
C HIS A 3 36.87 -22.93 -1.15
N SER A 4 38.05 -22.50 -1.63
CA SER A 4 39.33 -22.73 -0.93
C SER A 4 40.03 -21.46 -0.43
N LEU A 5 39.44 -20.27 -0.59
CA LEU A 5 40.00 -19.02 -0.03
C LEU A 5 39.19 -18.47 1.16
N ALA A 6 38.01 -19.03 1.44
CA ALA A 6 37.21 -18.70 2.62
C ALA A 6 37.76 -19.30 3.93
N ALA A 7 38.70 -20.25 3.85
CA ALA A 7 39.20 -20.99 5.01
C ALA A 7 40.44 -20.38 5.69
N ALA A 8 41.02 -19.29 5.15
CA ALA A 8 42.29 -18.74 5.65
C ALA A 8 42.21 -17.34 6.30
N ALA A 9 41.01 -16.77 6.50
CA ALA A 9 40.81 -15.47 7.18
C ALA A 9 39.72 -15.53 8.27
N GLY A 10 39.45 -16.71 8.83
CA GLY A 10 38.39 -16.96 9.81
C GLY A 10 38.77 -16.59 11.26
N HIS A 11 39.02 -15.31 11.54
CA HIS A 11 39.14 -14.82 12.92
C HIS A 11 37.96 -13.89 13.27
N ASN A 12 36.91 -14.47 13.86
CA ASN A 12 35.89 -13.82 14.72
C ASN A 12 35.08 -12.62 14.15
N LEU A 13 34.35 -12.79 13.04
CA LEU A 13 33.29 -11.84 12.63
C LEU A 13 31.94 -12.21 13.24
N GLU A 14 31.25 -11.24 13.85
CA GLU A 14 29.92 -11.41 14.42
C GLU A 14 28.85 -10.71 13.58
N ARG A 15 27.79 -11.42 13.20
CA ARG A 15 26.64 -10.86 12.49
C ARG A 15 25.66 -10.20 13.46
N ARG A 16 25.24 -8.98 13.15
CA ARG A 16 24.26 -8.21 13.93
C ARG A 16 23.30 -7.50 13.01
N THR A 17 22.00 -7.63 13.30
CA THR A 17 20.94 -6.89 12.63
C THR A 17 20.49 -5.75 13.54
N VAL A 18 20.48 -4.53 13.01
CA VAL A 18 20.17 -3.33 13.77
C VAL A 18 19.18 -2.44 13.02
N VAL A 19 18.47 -1.63 13.78
CA VAL A 19 17.71 -0.49 13.27
C VAL A 19 18.54 0.77 13.41
N SER A 20 18.31 1.73 12.52
CA SER A 20 18.96 3.03 12.53
C SER A 20 17.92 4.11 12.27
N VAL A 21 17.64 4.93 13.27
CA VAL A 21 16.50 5.83 13.31
C VAL A 21 16.97 7.28 13.31
N LEU A 22 16.71 7.95 12.19
CA LEU A 22 17.01 9.36 11.96
C LEU A 22 15.79 10.22 12.30
N LEU A 23 15.98 11.25 13.12
CA LEU A 23 14.92 12.16 13.55
C LEU A 23 15.03 13.51 12.81
N PHE A 24 13.94 13.90 12.17
CA PHE A 24 13.81 15.13 11.41
C PHE A 24 12.85 16.12 12.09
N PRO A 25 12.98 17.44 11.83
CA PRO A 25 12.03 18.41 12.35
C PRO A 25 10.65 18.21 11.70
N HIS A 26 9.62 18.88 12.25
CA HIS A 26 8.24 18.74 11.76
C HIS A 26 8.08 19.01 10.26
N GLN A 27 8.81 20.02 9.76
CA GLN A 27 8.90 20.35 8.34
C GLN A 27 10.35 20.23 7.88
N PRO A 28 10.80 19.03 7.46
CA PRO A 28 12.20 18.76 7.10
C PRO A 28 12.78 19.63 5.97
N TYR A 29 11.90 20.27 5.20
CA TYR A 29 12.24 21.09 4.03
C TYR A 29 11.95 22.59 4.20
N ALA A 30 11.45 23.02 5.37
CA ALA A 30 11.06 24.42 5.57
C ALA A 30 12.26 25.38 5.67
N THR A 31 13.41 24.88 6.10
CA THR A 31 14.62 25.65 6.37
C THR A 31 15.79 25.08 5.56
N LYS A 32 16.70 25.96 5.13
CA LYS A 32 18.01 25.56 4.58
C LYS A 32 19.13 26.04 5.52
N PRO A 33 20.14 25.22 5.82
CA PRO A 33 20.31 23.84 5.36
C PRO A 33 19.30 22.88 6.02
N SER A 34 18.89 21.84 5.30
CA SER A 34 18.07 20.76 5.85
C SER A 34 18.84 20.04 6.96
N ARG A 35 18.16 19.67 8.05
CA ARG A 35 18.81 19.13 9.25
C ARG A 35 18.21 17.82 9.73
N VAL A 36 19.08 17.04 10.38
CA VAL A 36 18.75 15.78 11.06
C VAL A 36 19.37 15.78 12.45
N LEU A 37 18.64 15.25 13.43
CA LEU A 37 19.11 15.18 14.82
C LEU A 37 19.99 13.93 14.99
N LEU A 38 21.21 14.13 15.47
CA LEU A 38 22.13 13.05 15.83
C LEU A 38 22.48 13.10 17.31
N PHE A 39 22.81 11.94 17.87
CA PHE A 39 23.08 11.74 19.28
C PHE A 39 24.55 11.35 19.47
N ARG A 40 25.20 11.95 20.46
CA ARG A 40 26.59 11.62 20.78
C ARG A 40 26.62 10.42 21.71
N ARG A 41 27.10 9.28 21.22
CA ARG A 41 27.20 8.03 21.98
C ARG A 41 28.09 8.19 23.22
N SER A 42 27.68 7.62 24.34
CA SER A 42 28.40 7.68 25.61
C SER A 42 29.58 6.71 25.67
N ASP A 43 30.32 6.73 26.76
CA ASP A 43 31.41 5.76 26.99
C ASP A 43 30.90 4.42 27.53
N LYS A 44 29.61 4.33 27.87
CA LYS A 44 28.98 3.12 28.43
C LYS A 44 28.54 2.12 27.37
N VAL A 45 28.43 2.54 26.11
CA VAL A 45 28.07 1.64 25.01
C VAL A 45 29.24 0.78 24.57
N SER A 46 28.94 -0.38 23.98
CA SER A 46 29.95 -1.38 23.60
C SER A 46 30.72 -1.05 22.32
N THR A 47 30.14 -0.26 21.41
CA THR A 47 30.72 0.11 20.10
C THR A 47 30.53 1.59 19.74
N TYR A 48 31.47 2.13 18.96
CA TYR A 48 31.45 3.49 18.40
C TYR A 48 31.24 4.60 19.44
N ARG A 49 31.92 4.48 20.59
CA ARG A 49 31.86 5.46 21.69
C ARG A 49 32.22 6.85 21.17
N ARG A 50 31.55 7.87 21.71
CA ARG A 50 31.76 9.30 21.41
C ARG A 50 31.44 9.74 19.97
N LYS A 51 31.10 8.83 19.07
CA LYS A 51 30.66 9.14 17.71
C LYS A 51 29.23 9.69 17.71
N LEU A 52 28.94 10.51 16.71
CA LEU A 52 27.57 10.93 16.39
C LEU A 52 26.83 9.79 15.69
N ALA A 53 25.61 9.52 16.14
CA ALA A 53 24.81 8.41 15.67
C ALA A 53 23.32 8.79 15.60
N PRO A 54 22.55 8.14 14.72
CA PRO A 54 21.11 8.02 14.91
C PRO A 54 20.81 7.19 16.17
N ILE A 55 19.55 7.19 16.57
CA ILE A 55 19.02 6.22 17.54
C ILE A 55 19.15 4.84 16.91
N ALA A 56 19.72 3.86 17.62
CA ALA A 56 20.06 2.59 16.99
C ALA A 56 20.20 1.46 18.01
N GLY A 57 19.56 0.33 17.71
CA GLY A 57 19.65 -0.87 18.52
C GLY A 57 19.36 -2.15 17.74
N SER A 58 19.43 -3.28 18.44
CA SER A 58 19.36 -4.60 17.81
C SER A 58 17.91 -4.98 17.50
N VAL A 59 17.71 -5.70 16.40
CA VAL A 59 16.43 -6.38 16.15
C VAL A 59 16.42 -7.67 16.95
N GLU A 60 15.60 -7.73 17.99
CA GLU A 60 15.53 -8.86 18.93
C GLU A 60 14.53 -9.92 18.45
N THR A 61 14.64 -11.14 18.98
CA THR A 61 13.80 -12.28 18.55
C THR A 61 12.31 -12.11 18.86
N PHE A 62 11.96 -11.22 19.80
CA PHE A 62 10.58 -10.91 20.15
C PHE A 62 10.03 -9.71 19.36
N ASP A 63 10.87 -8.99 18.60
CA ASP A 63 10.40 -7.97 17.68
C ASP A 63 9.76 -8.66 16.47
N LYS A 64 8.50 -8.34 16.20
CA LYS A 64 7.75 -8.84 15.04
C LYS A 64 8.32 -8.30 13.72
N SER A 65 8.96 -7.14 13.76
CA SER A 65 9.54 -6.47 12.59
C SER A 65 10.68 -5.53 12.97
N PRO A 66 11.57 -5.15 12.03
CA PRO A 66 12.55 -4.09 12.26
C PRO A 66 11.92 -2.73 12.64
N LEU A 67 10.71 -2.42 12.14
CA LEU A 67 10.05 -1.17 12.51
C LEU A 67 9.53 -1.21 13.97
N GLN A 68 9.09 -2.37 14.46
CA GLN A 68 8.77 -2.52 15.88
C GLN A 68 10.01 -2.32 16.76
N ALA A 69 11.16 -2.87 16.35
CA ALA A 69 12.43 -2.61 17.02
C ALA A 69 12.75 -1.10 17.00
N ALA A 70 12.59 -0.40 15.86
CA ALA A 70 12.80 1.04 15.77
C ALA A 70 11.93 1.85 16.75
N TRP A 71 10.64 1.51 16.87
CA TRP A 71 9.75 2.12 17.85
C TRP A 71 10.16 1.85 19.30
N ARG A 72 10.64 0.63 19.58
CA ARG A 72 11.15 0.25 20.90
C ARG A 72 12.40 1.06 21.26
N GLU A 73 13.40 1.08 20.37
CA GLU A 73 14.64 1.84 20.59
C GLU A 73 14.38 3.34 20.73
N LEU A 74 13.48 3.91 19.91
CA LEU A 74 13.03 5.31 20.06
C LEU A 74 12.48 5.56 21.46
N LYS A 75 11.57 4.70 21.94
CA LYS A 75 10.97 4.85 23.26
C LYS A 75 12.01 4.69 24.38
N GLU A 76 12.93 3.74 24.26
CA GLU A 76 13.94 3.45 25.27
C GLU A 76 15.04 4.53 25.34
N GLU A 77 15.44 5.09 24.20
CA GLU A 77 16.52 6.07 24.12
C GLU A 77 16.05 7.52 24.24
N THR A 78 14.79 7.82 23.89
CA THR A 78 14.27 9.20 23.84
C THR A 78 12.96 9.45 24.60
N SER A 79 12.25 8.39 25.00
CA SER A 79 10.87 8.43 25.50
C SER A 79 9.80 8.91 24.50
N PHE A 80 10.16 9.15 23.24
CA PHE A 80 9.20 9.49 22.21
C PHE A 80 8.31 8.31 21.84
N GLY A 81 7.04 8.61 21.58
CA GLY A 81 6.07 7.66 21.04
C GLY A 81 5.20 8.27 19.92
N PRO A 82 4.18 7.53 19.45
CA PRO A 82 3.36 7.91 18.31
C PRO A 82 2.63 9.26 18.41
N GLY A 83 2.52 9.85 19.60
CA GLY A 83 1.94 11.19 19.77
C GLY A 83 2.91 12.35 19.49
N GLN A 84 4.22 12.08 19.50
CA GLN A 84 5.29 13.09 19.38
C GLN A 84 6.04 12.98 18.06
N ILE A 85 6.10 11.78 17.50
CA ILE A 85 6.78 11.47 16.25
C ILE A 85 5.92 10.56 15.39
N GLU A 86 6.12 10.65 14.09
CA GLU A 86 5.53 9.74 13.12
C GLU A 86 6.61 9.18 12.19
N LEU A 87 6.39 7.95 11.73
CA LEU A 87 7.21 7.36 10.69
C LEU A 87 7.06 8.20 9.42
N TRP A 88 8.16 8.77 8.96
CA TRP A 88 8.17 9.56 7.74
C TRP A 88 8.59 8.71 6.53
N ARG A 89 9.69 7.96 6.64
CA ARG A 89 10.19 7.10 5.56
C ARG A 89 10.93 5.88 6.10
N ARG A 90 10.99 4.83 5.29
CA ARG A 90 11.84 3.64 5.48
C ARG A 90 12.79 3.50 4.29
N GLY A 91 13.96 2.90 4.50
CA GLY A 91 14.88 2.51 3.43
C GLY A 91 14.95 1.00 3.24
N ALA A 92 15.58 0.57 2.14
CA ALA A 92 15.63 -0.84 1.73
C ALA A 92 16.60 -1.70 2.55
N GLY A 93 17.41 -1.07 3.41
CA GLY A 93 18.43 -1.73 4.21
C GLY A 93 19.71 -2.03 3.44
N PHE A 94 20.80 -2.19 4.18
CA PHE A 94 22.11 -2.51 3.62
C PHE A 94 22.95 -3.35 4.59
N GLU A 95 23.93 -4.07 4.05
CA GLU A 95 24.92 -4.84 4.80
C GLU A 95 26.33 -4.29 4.55
N PHE A 96 27.11 -4.15 5.62
CA PHE A 96 28.53 -3.82 5.52
C PHE A 96 29.36 -4.56 6.57
N THR A 97 30.65 -4.75 6.28
CA THR A 97 31.61 -5.38 7.20
C THR A 97 32.50 -4.34 7.85
N ASP A 98 32.55 -4.33 9.18
CA ASP A 98 33.50 -3.55 9.97
C ASP A 98 34.45 -4.48 10.72
N GLN A 99 35.63 -4.70 10.14
CA GLN A 99 36.67 -5.54 10.75
C GLN A 99 37.30 -4.92 12.00
N LYS A 100 37.14 -3.60 12.18
CA LYS A 100 37.75 -2.83 13.27
C LYS A 100 36.79 -2.56 14.41
N ALA A 101 35.57 -3.10 14.36
CA ALA A 101 34.60 -2.97 15.44
C ALA A 101 35.23 -3.45 16.77
N VAL A 102 35.46 -2.50 17.67
CA VAL A 102 36.03 -2.78 18.99
C VAL A 102 34.89 -3.09 19.94
N VAL A 103 34.83 -4.32 20.45
CA VAL A 103 33.88 -4.70 21.51
C VAL A 103 34.62 -4.67 22.83
N THR A 104 34.21 -3.78 23.71
CA THR A 104 34.78 -3.67 25.06
C THR A 104 33.95 -4.50 26.02
N GLY A 105 34.50 -5.64 26.45
CA GLY A 105 34.00 -6.40 27.61
C GLY A 105 34.79 -6.03 28.86
N GLU A 106 34.24 -6.31 30.05
CA GLU A 106 34.97 -6.18 31.31
C GLU A 106 36.23 -7.07 31.30
N GLY A 107 37.40 -6.47 31.09
CA GLY A 107 38.71 -7.10 31.29
C GLY A 107 39.72 -7.02 30.14
N GLU A 108 39.32 -6.96 28.87
CA GLU A 108 40.24 -6.87 27.72
C GLU A 108 39.58 -6.18 26.51
N HIS A 109 40.29 -5.23 25.88
CA HIS A 109 39.91 -4.70 24.56
C HIS A 109 40.10 -5.81 23.51
N ARG A 110 39.04 -6.55 23.19
CA ARG A 110 39.04 -7.51 22.08
C ARG A 110 38.41 -6.87 20.85
N VAL A 111 39.21 -6.65 19.81
CA VAL A 111 38.69 -6.32 18.49
C VAL A 111 37.97 -7.56 17.96
N LYS A 112 36.66 -7.46 17.78
CA LYS A 112 35.82 -8.50 17.21
C LYS A 112 35.05 -7.85 16.07
N GLY A 113 35.49 -8.10 14.84
CA GLY A 113 34.87 -7.49 13.67
C GLY A 113 33.39 -7.88 13.57
N ARG A 114 32.61 -7.03 12.90
CA ARG A 114 31.16 -7.20 12.77
C ARG A 114 30.74 -7.17 11.31
N ILE A 115 29.69 -7.93 11.01
CA ILE A 115 28.90 -7.78 9.78
C ILE A 115 27.56 -7.21 10.22
N TRP A 116 27.27 -6.00 9.77
CA TRP A 116 26.08 -5.26 10.16
C TRP A 116 25.04 -5.33 9.07
N THR A 117 23.84 -5.77 9.39
CA THR A 117 22.64 -5.55 8.57
C THR A 117 21.87 -4.40 9.19
N VAL A 118 21.74 -3.29 8.46
CA VAL A 118 21.14 -2.04 8.96
C VAL A 118 19.78 -1.80 8.30
N TRP A 119 18.76 -1.56 9.11
CA TRP A 119 17.41 -1.14 8.67
C TRP A 119 17.20 0.35 8.98
N PRO A 120 17.30 1.24 7.97
CA PRO A 120 17.19 2.67 8.18
C PRO A 120 15.73 3.15 8.18
N PHE A 121 15.39 4.00 9.14
CA PHE A 121 14.09 4.66 9.26
C PHE A 121 14.28 6.15 9.50
N ALA A 122 13.42 6.95 8.87
CA ALA A 122 13.28 8.38 9.15
C ALA A 122 11.96 8.62 9.86
N PHE A 123 12.04 9.29 11.00
CA PHE A 123 10.89 9.78 11.75
C PHE A 123 10.93 11.30 11.76
N ARG A 124 9.76 11.93 11.86
CA ARG A 124 9.66 13.39 12.02
C ARG A 124 8.80 13.76 13.22
N LEU A 125 9.12 14.90 13.81
CA LEU A 125 8.36 15.46 14.93
C LEU A 125 6.94 15.86 14.47
N THR A 126 5.93 15.64 15.32
CA THR A 126 4.53 16.02 15.01
C THR A 126 4.22 17.48 15.33
N LYS A 127 5.08 18.14 16.11
CA LYS A 127 4.94 19.53 16.53
C LYS A 127 6.11 20.37 16.05
N GLU A 128 5.84 21.64 15.77
CA GLU A 128 6.88 22.61 15.49
C GLU A 128 7.85 22.73 16.67
N THR A 129 9.13 22.56 16.35
CA THR A 129 10.27 22.75 17.26
C THR A 129 11.33 23.50 16.49
N ALA A 130 12.02 24.43 17.15
CA ALA A 130 13.17 25.10 16.55
C ALA A 130 14.25 24.06 16.19
N ASP A 131 14.62 23.99 14.92
CA ASP A 131 15.58 23.03 14.32
C ASP A 131 17.05 23.47 14.45
N TYR A 132 17.32 24.41 15.36
CA TYR A 132 18.65 24.94 15.70
C TYR A 132 18.93 24.90 17.20
N ASP A 133 17.99 24.38 17.99
CA ASP A 133 18.15 24.28 19.44
C ASP A 133 18.56 22.85 19.79
N ASP A 134 19.78 22.69 20.31
CA ASP A 134 20.32 21.41 20.77
C ASP A 134 19.85 21.08 22.21
N ASP A 135 18.96 21.91 22.78
CA ASP A 135 18.39 21.74 24.12
C ASP A 135 17.38 20.59 24.19
N VAL A 136 17.82 19.50 24.81
CA VAL A 136 17.09 18.25 25.06
C VAL A 136 15.76 18.49 25.80
N GLU A 137 15.71 19.45 26.74
CA GLU A 137 14.49 19.73 27.52
C GLU A 137 13.41 20.38 26.65
N LYS A 138 13.81 21.29 25.75
CA LYS A 138 12.89 21.96 24.81
C LYS A 138 12.38 21.02 23.72
N LEU A 139 13.19 20.03 23.35
CA LEU A 139 12.76 18.94 22.47
C LEU A 139 11.85 17.93 23.20
N GLY A 140 11.72 18.02 24.53
CA GLY A 140 10.94 17.09 25.33
C GLY A 140 11.53 15.67 25.36
N LEU A 141 12.83 15.56 25.13
CA LEU A 141 13.58 14.30 25.10
C LEU A 141 13.95 13.90 26.53
N GLN A 142 13.81 12.61 26.84
CA GLN A 142 14.42 12.02 28.04
C GLN A 142 15.44 10.98 27.59
N MET A 143 16.70 11.40 27.58
CA MET A 143 17.80 10.58 27.09
C MET A 143 18.22 9.55 28.14
N ASN A 144 18.47 8.32 27.69
CA ASN A 144 19.01 7.27 28.54
C ASN A 144 20.55 7.33 28.63
N PHE A 145 21.17 6.32 29.26
CA PHE A 145 22.62 6.28 29.48
C PHE A 145 23.46 6.09 28.22
N GLU A 146 22.86 5.76 27.07
CA GLU A 146 23.57 5.46 25.82
C GLU A 146 24.15 6.70 25.16
N HIS A 147 23.63 7.88 25.49
CA HIS A 147 24.00 9.13 24.84
C HIS A 147 24.35 10.22 25.85
N LEU A 148 25.19 11.16 25.42
CA LEU A 148 25.64 12.30 26.22
C LEU A 148 24.86 13.58 25.90
N GLY A 149 24.19 13.62 24.75
CA GLY A 149 23.45 14.76 24.23
C GLY A 149 23.10 14.56 22.76
N CYS A 150 22.34 15.50 22.20
CA CYS A 150 21.97 15.54 20.79
C CYS A 150 22.42 16.84 20.14
N GLN A 151 22.54 16.84 18.82
CA GLN A 151 22.85 18.02 18.03
C GLN A 151 22.24 17.92 16.63
N TRP A 152 21.70 19.02 16.12
CA TRP A 152 21.24 19.09 14.73
C TRP A 152 22.44 19.14 13.78
N GLN A 153 22.41 18.36 12.70
CA GLN A 153 23.45 18.30 11.68
C GLN A 153 22.89 18.55 10.29
N SER A 154 23.69 19.23 9.45
CA SER A 154 23.35 19.47 8.05
C SER A 154 23.32 18.15 7.29
N VAL A 155 22.22 17.89 6.57
CA VAL A 155 22.08 16.73 5.70
C VAL A 155 23.18 16.73 4.63
N ASP A 156 23.48 17.89 4.04
CA ASP A 156 24.50 18.02 2.99
C ASP A 156 25.91 17.73 3.52
N ASP A 157 26.21 18.13 4.76
CA ASP A 157 27.52 17.87 5.38
C ASP A 157 27.72 16.36 5.65
N ILE A 158 26.65 15.62 5.96
CA ILE A 158 26.69 14.16 6.12
C ILE A 158 26.86 13.49 4.76
N LEU A 159 26.01 13.82 3.78
CA LEU A 159 26.00 13.17 2.46
C LEU A 159 27.27 13.47 1.64
N SER A 160 27.88 14.63 1.84
CA SER A 160 29.17 14.99 1.20
C SER A 160 30.39 14.35 1.85
N GLY A 161 30.23 13.71 3.01
CA GLY A 161 31.31 13.04 3.73
C GLY A 161 32.06 13.93 4.74
N LYS A 162 31.72 15.22 4.83
CA LYS A 162 32.48 16.23 5.57
C LYS A 162 32.63 15.94 7.06
N ILE A 163 31.65 15.28 7.68
CA ILE A 163 31.63 14.99 9.13
C ILE A 163 31.70 13.50 9.47
N LEU A 164 31.91 12.61 8.48
CA LEU A 164 31.82 11.16 8.70
C LEU A 164 32.87 10.61 9.66
N ASP A 165 34.04 11.25 9.73
CA ASP A 165 35.08 10.89 10.69
C ASP A 165 34.60 11.04 12.14
N ASP A 166 33.62 11.89 12.42
CA ASP A 166 33.02 12.07 13.75
C ASP A 166 31.76 11.23 13.98
N CYS A 167 31.30 10.50 12.95
CA CYS A 167 30.06 9.74 12.96
C CYS A 167 30.28 8.22 13.11
N VAL A 168 29.20 7.49 13.35
CA VAL A 168 29.17 6.03 13.20
C VAL A 168 29.41 5.65 11.74
N PRO A 169 29.97 4.45 11.47
CA PRO A 169 30.21 4.01 10.10
C PRO A 169 28.94 4.04 9.25
N ARG A 170 29.08 4.48 8.00
CA ARG A 170 28.01 4.43 6.99
C ARG A 170 26.77 5.25 7.32
N LEU A 171 26.97 6.36 8.04
CA LEU A 171 25.88 7.30 8.29
C LEU A 171 25.36 7.94 6.99
N GLU A 172 26.24 8.24 6.04
CA GLU A 172 25.91 8.74 4.71
C GLU A 172 25.00 7.78 3.93
N VAL A 173 25.26 6.48 4.04
CA VAL A 173 24.44 5.44 3.39
C VAL A 173 23.10 5.32 4.11
N THR A 174 23.11 5.30 5.44
CA THR A 174 21.88 5.30 6.26
C THR A 174 20.98 6.48 5.90
N LEU A 175 21.54 7.69 5.84
CA LEU A 175 20.81 8.91 5.49
C LEU A 175 20.36 8.89 4.03
N GLY A 176 21.23 8.48 3.10
CA GLY A 176 20.90 8.38 1.67
C GLY A 176 19.81 7.35 1.34
N GLN A 177 19.57 6.38 2.22
CA GLN A 177 18.49 5.39 2.08
C GLN A 177 17.10 5.94 2.47
N VAL A 178 17.03 7.07 3.18
CA VAL A 178 15.76 7.64 3.67
C VAL A 178 15.54 9.09 3.25
N TRP A 179 16.61 9.83 2.94
CA TRP A 179 16.54 11.20 2.48
C TRP A 179 16.19 11.26 0.99
N VAL A 180 15.23 12.10 0.66
CA VAL A 180 14.85 12.44 -0.72
C VAL A 180 15.00 13.94 -0.86
N ASP A 181 15.77 14.36 -1.84
CA ASP A 181 15.99 15.77 -2.18
C ASP A 181 14.66 16.42 -2.60
N PRO A 182 14.22 17.53 -1.97
CA PRO A 182 12.96 18.20 -2.29
C PRO A 182 12.90 18.74 -3.73
N ASP A 183 14.05 18.97 -4.37
CA ASP A 183 14.13 19.49 -5.74
C ASP A 183 14.13 18.35 -6.79
N SER A 184 14.07 17.08 -6.36
CA SER A 184 14.12 15.90 -7.25
C SER A 184 12.77 15.51 -7.86
N VAL A 185 12.82 14.82 -9.01
CA VAL A 185 11.65 14.21 -9.66
C VAL A 185 11.00 13.15 -8.76
N LEU A 186 11.80 12.42 -7.97
CA LEU A 186 11.28 11.46 -6.99
C LEU A 186 10.40 12.14 -5.95
N TYR A 187 10.83 13.29 -5.41
CA TYR A 187 10.03 14.03 -4.43
C TYR A 187 8.67 14.46 -5.00
N GLN A 188 8.65 14.97 -6.23
CA GLN A 188 7.41 15.35 -6.91
C GLN A 188 6.47 14.14 -7.07
N GLY A 189 7.00 12.98 -7.48
CA GLY A 189 6.21 11.75 -7.57
C GLY A 189 5.67 11.27 -6.22
N LEU A 190 6.44 11.40 -5.14
CA LEU A 190 5.99 11.06 -3.79
C LEU A 190 4.88 12.02 -3.32
N GLU A 191 5.02 13.32 -3.55
CA GLU A 191 3.99 14.31 -3.19
C GLU A 191 2.69 14.10 -3.94
N GLU A 192 2.77 13.83 -5.24
CA GLU A 192 1.58 13.49 -6.04
C GLU A 192 0.87 12.26 -5.49
N LEU A 193 1.58 11.18 -5.16
CA LEU A 193 0.97 9.98 -4.58
C LEU A 193 0.38 10.24 -3.18
N ARG A 194 1.04 11.08 -2.38
CA ARG A 194 0.66 11.35 -0.99
C ARG A 194 -0.55 12.25 -0.86
N LEU A 195 -0.67 13.25 -1.73
CA LEU A 195 -1.73 14.26 -1.72
C LEU A 195 -2.95 13.87 -2.57
N ASP A 196 -2.88 12.75 -3.29
CA ASP A 196 -4.00 12.27 -4.10
C ASP A 196 -5.02 11.49 -3.27
N HIS A 197 -6.14 12.14 -3.00
CA HIS A 197 -7.30 11.56 -2.31
C HIS A 197 -8.45 11.20 -3.27
N SER A 198 -8.25 11.37 -4.57
CA SER A 198 -9.29 11.22 -5.59
C SER A 198 -9.21 9.89 -6.34
N HIS A 199 -7.99 9.35 -6.46
CA HIS A 199 -7.70 8.15 -7.22
C HIS A 199 -7.61 6.92 -6.32
N GLY A 200 -8.07 5.78 -6.87
CA GLY A 200 -7.99 4.49 -6.21
C GLY A 200 -6.60 3.85 -6.29
N ALA A 201 -6.43 2.71 -5.61
CA ALA A 201 -5.15 2.00 -5.51
C ALA A 201 -4.50 1.70 -6.87
N ARG A 202 -5.31 1.38 -7.89
CA ARG A 202 -4.85 1.02 -9.23
C ARG A 202 -4.27 2.21 -9.99
N GLU A 203 -4.96 3.34 -9.93
CA GLU A 203 -4.54 4.59 -10.56
C GLU A 203 -3.25 5.10 -9.91
N LEU A 204 -3.15 5.07 -8.57
CA LEU A 204 -1.94 5.45 -7.85
C LEU A 204 -0.76 4.55 -8.17
N ALA A 205 -0.97 3.23 -8.22
CA ALA A 205 0.05 2.28 -8.63
C ALA A 205 0.54 2.56 -10.07
N THR A 206 -0.35 3.03 -10.96
CA THR A 206 0.01 3.47 -12.30
C THR A 206 0.79 4.79 -12.29
N MET A 207 0.42 5.75 -11.43
CA MET A 207 1.15 7.00 -11.22
C MET A 207 2.56 6.76 -10.66
N ALA A 208 2.74 5.77 -9.79
CA ALA A 208 4.06 5.39 -9.28
C ALA A 208 4.97 4.89 -10.40
N VAL A 209 4.50 3.99 -11.27
CA VAL A 209 5.27 3.52 -12.44
C VAL A 209 5.53 4.67 -13.43
N LYS A 210 4.57 5.58 -13.65
CA LYS A 210 4.80 6.79 -14.46
C LYS A 210 5.85 7.72 -13.84
N SER A 211 5.96 7.77 -12.52
CA SER A 211 7.01 8.53 -11.85
C SER A 211 8.38 7.93 -12.09
N LEU A 212 8.51 6.60 -12.16
CA LEU A 212 9.74 5.95 -12.62
C LEU A 212 10.12 6.34 -14.04
N ILE A 213 9.15 6.41 -14.96
CA ILE A 213 9.39 6.88 -16.34
C ILE A 213 9.96 8.30 -16.31
N ARG A 214 9.34 9.22 -15.55
CA ARG A 214 9.84 10.61 -15.41
C ARG A 214 11.26 10.68 -14.86
N ILE A 215 11.61 9.81 -13.91
CA ILE A 215 12.98 9.71 -13.37
C ILE A 215 13.97 9.31 -14.48
N VAL A 216 13.64 8.28 -15.27
CA VAL A 216 14.49 7.84 -16.39
C VAL A 216 14.64 8.95 -17.43
N GLU A 217 13.55 9.65 -17.78
CA GLU A 217 13.57 10.76 -18.74
C GLU A 217 14.44 11.93 -18.26
N HIS A 218 14.35 12.26 -16.98
CA HIS A 218 15.22 13.28 -16.38
C HIS A 218 16.69 12.87 -16.44
N ASP A 219 17.01 11.62 -16.10
CA ASP A 219 18.39 11.11 -16.12
C ASP A 219 18.96 11.06 -17.54
N GLN A 220 18.14 10.75 -18.55
CA GLN A 220 18.50 10.87 -19.97
C GLN A 220 18.88 12.31 -20.36
N GLN A 221 18.26 13.33 -19.76
CA GLN A 221 18.49 14.75 -20.08
C GLN A 221 19.74 15.32 -19.39
N THR A 222 20.06 14.87 -18.18
CA THR A 222 21.22 15.38 -17.41
C THR A 222 22.57 14.98 -18.01
N LYS A 223 22.62 13.95 -18.87
CA LYS A 223 23.83 13.45 -19.56
C LYS A 223 25.00 13.13 -18.62
N GLN A 224 24.73 12.83 -17.35
CA GLN A 224 25.78 12.38 -16.42
C GLN A 224 26.22 10.96 -16.80
N GLN A 225 27.53 10.79 -17.01
CA GLN A 225 28.10 9.49 -17.34
C GLN A 225 28.26 8.67 -16.06
N ILE A 226 27.37 7.71 -15.86
CA ILE A 226 27.34 6.82 -14.68
C ILE A 226 27.35 5.39 -15.18
N ASP A 227 28.09 4.51 -14.50
CA ASP A 227 28.05 3.08 -14.77
C ASP A 227 26.60 2.53 -14.67
N ALA A 228 26.21 1.67 -15.60
CA ALA A 228 24.84 1.18 -15.69
C ALA A 228 24.40 0.41 -14.43
N ALA A 229 25.30 -0.33 -13.78
CA ALA A 229 24.97 -1.06 -12.56
C ALA A 229 24.83 -0.10 -11.37
N ALA A 230 25.69 0.92 -11.28
CA ALA A 230 25.56 1.97 -10.27
C ALA A 230 24.27 2.79 -10.44
N TRP A 231 23.93 3.16 -11.68
CA TRP A 231 22.67 3.84 -11.98
C TRP A 231 21.46 2.97 -11.62
N TRP A 232 21.46 1.69 -12.01
CA TRP A 232 20.36 0.77 -11.71
C TRP A 232 20.12 0.62 -10.21
N LYS A 233 21.18 0.52 -9.39
CA LYS A 233 21.06 0.52 -7.92
C LYS A 233 20.44 1.82 -7.40
N GLY A 234 20.88 2.97 -7.89
CA GLY A 234 20.28 4.26 -7.56
C GLY A 234 18.79 4.31 -7.93
N PHE A 235 18.45 3.82 -9.12
CA PHE A 235 17.08 3.73 -9.61
C PHE A 235 16.20 2.79 -8.78
N GLN A 236 16.72 1.63 -8.36
CA GLN A 236 16.04 0.70 -7.44
C GLN A 236 15.72 1.36 -6.10
N ARG A 237 16.64 2.17 -5.54
CA ARG A 237 16.38 2.95 -4.32
C ARG A 237 15.26 3.96 -4.51
N GLN A 238 15.26 4.70 -5.63
CA GLN A 238 14.18 5.65 -5.93
C GLN A 238 12.83 4.92 -6.07
N ALA A 239 12.82 3.76 -6.72
CA ALA A 239 11.64 2.92 -6.84
C ALA A 239 11.14 2.38 -5.49
N PHE A 240 12.05 2.01 -4.59
CA PHE A 240 11.70 1.61 -3.24
C PHE A 240 10.96 2.72 -2.48
N HIS A 241 11.38 3.98 -2.65
CA HIS A 241 10.66 5.10 -2.06
C HIS A 241 9.23 5.22 -2.59
N LEU A 242 9.01 5.12 -3.90
CA LEU A 242 7.66 5.14 -4.47
C LEU A 242 6.81 3.97 -3.94
N ALA A 243 7.39 2.78 -3.85
CA ALA A 243 6.73 1.55 -3.40
C ALA A 243 6.26 1.62 -1.94
N PHE A 244 7.10 2.12 -1.02
CA PHE A 244 6.86 1.98 0.42
C PHE A 244 6.71 3.29 1.20
N ASN A 245 7.04 4.43 0.60
CA ASN A 245 6.98 5.75 1.24
C ASN A 245 6.00 6.73 0.57
N GLY A 246 5.39 6.35 -0.58
CA GLY A 246 4.44 7.22 -1.29
C GLY A 246 3.10 7.35 -0.58
N ARG A 247 2.34 6.26 -0.46
CA ARG A 247 1.03 6.23 0.21
C ARG A 247 0.82 4.93 0.98
N PRO A 248 1.01 4.90 2.32
CA PRO A 248 0.95 3.68 3.11
C PRO A 248 -0.37 2.89 3.00
N SER A 249 -1.53 3.55 2.98
CA SER A 249 -2.83 2.85 2.92
C SER A 249 -3.01 2.03 1.63
N MET A 250 -2.41 2.49 0.53
CA MET A 250 -2.45 1.83 -0.79
C MET A 250 -1.14 1.10 -1.14
N ALA A 251 -0.26 0.89 -0.15
CA ALA A 251 1.09 0.41 -0.38
C ALA A 251 1.14 -0.92 -1.14
N ALA A 252 0.24 -1.87 -0.87
CA ALA A 252 0.24 -3.18 -1.53
C ALA A 252 0.17 -3.08 -3.06
N ALA A 253 -0.80 -2.31 -3.59
CA ALA A 253 -0.96 -2.13 -5.02
C ALA A 253 0.26 -1.40 -5.64
N ILE A 254 0.74 -0.35 -4.96
CA ILE A 254 1.86 0.46 -5.44
C ILE A 254 3.15 -0.37 -5.46
N SER A 255 3.47 -1.07 -4.37
CA SER A 255 4.67 -1.88 -4.25
C SER A 255 4.69 -3.03 -5.24
N ASN A 256 3.54 -3.69 -5.46
CA ASN A 256 3.44 -4.80 -6.40
C ASN A 256 3.64 -4.32 -7.85
N ALA A 257 3.00 -3.20 -8.21
CA ALA A 257 3.14 -2.59 -9.53
C ALA A 257 4.59 -2.17 -9.83
N VAL A 258 5.23 -1.49 -8.87
CA VAL A 258 6.62 -1.04 -9.00
C VAL A 258 7.55 -2.24 -9.11
N ALA A 259 7.40 -3.24 -8.25
CA ALA A 259 8.27 -4.42 -8.23
C ALA A 259 8.14 -5.24 -9.54
N ALA A 260 6.92 -5.44 -10.03
CA ALA A 260 6.67 -6.11 -11.30
C ALA A 260 7.30 -5.34 -12.48
N ALA A 261 7.12 -4.01 -12.53
CA ALA A 261 7.69 -3.17 -13.58
C ALA A 261 9.24 -3.20 -13.58
N LEU A 262 9.86 -3.16 -12.39
CA LEU A 262 11.31 -3.31 -12.26
C LEU A 262 11.82 -4.68 -12.72
N LYS A 263 11.11 -5.76 -12.37
CA LYS A 263 11.47 -7.12 -12.79
C LYS A 263 11.38 -7.30 -14.30
N GLU A 264 10.31 -6.79 -14.91
CA GLU A 264 10.15 -6.79 -16.37
C GLU A 264 11.28 -5.99 -17.04
N ALA A 265 11.58 -4.79 -16.53
CA ALA A 265 12.66 -3.95 -17.06
C ALA A 265 14.03 -4.65 -16.97
N LYS A 266 14.36 -5.22 -15.80
CA LYS A 266 15.60 -5.97 -15.59
C LYS A 266 15.71 -7.16 -16.56
N THR A 267 14.65 -7.95 -16.71
CA THR A 267 14.60 -9.10 -17.62
C THR A 267 14.76 -8.66 -19.08
N HIS A 268 14.15 -7.55 -19.48
CA HIS A 268 14.24 -7.02 -20.83
C HIS A 268 15.67 -6.55 -21.17
N ILE A 269 16.35 -5.96 -20.20
CA ILE A 269 17.75 -5.53 -20.32
C ILE A 269 18.69 -6.73 -20.45
N GLU A 270 18.51 -7.75 -19.60
CA GLU A 270 19.35 -8.95 -19.57
C GLU A 270 19.17 -9.84 -20.81
N SER A 271 17.93 -9.99 -21.30
CA SER A 271 17.62 -10.77 -22.52
C SER A 271 18.10 -10.11 -23.82
N SER A 272 18.30 -8.80 -23.81
CA SER A 272 18.77 -8.01 -24.95
C SER A 272 20.29 -8.00 -25.12
N GLN A 273 21.03 -8.86 -24.40
CA GLN A 273 22.50 -8.98 -24.45
C GLN A 273 22.95 -10.27 -25.17
N PRO A 274 22.98 -10.33 -26.51
CA PRO A 274 23.73 -11.37 -27.21
C PRO A 274 25.21 -10.98 -27.37
N SER A 275 26.12 -11.85 -26.92
CA SER A 275 27.55 -11.81 -27.25
C SER A 275 27.78 -12.01 -28.77
N PRO A 276 28.83 -11.43 -29.39
CA PRO A 276 29.74 -10.40 -28.92
C PRO A 276 29.42 -9.07 -29.62
N SER A 277 28.67 -8.19 -28.95
CA SER A 277 28.48 -6.80 -29.38
C SER A 277 29.05 -5.87 -28.30
N PRO A 278 29.52 -4.65 -28.67
CA PRO A 278 30.04 -3.72 -27.69
C PRO A 278 28.98 -3.42 -26.61
N PRO A 279 29.39 -3.14 -25.36
CA PRO A 279 28.45 -2.82 -24.29
C PRO A 279 27.54 -1.66 -24.74
N PRO A 280 26.21 -1.76 -24.51
CA PRO A 280 25.28 -0.73 -24.93
C PRO A 280 25.64 0.61 -24.31
N SER A 281 25.39 1.70 -25.04
CA SER A 281 25.57 3.03 -24.46
C SER A 281 24.62 3.20 -23.27
N GLN A 282 25.01 4.05 -22.30
CA GLN A 282 24.14 4.37 -21.16
C GLN A 282 22.77 4.88 -21.63
N GLN A 283 22.73 5.62 -22.73
CA GLN A 283 21.48 6.13 -23.31
C GLN A 283 20.58 5.01 -23.83
N ASP A 284 21.14 4.01 -24.52
CA ASP A 284 20.38 2.85 -25.00
C ASP A 284 19.88 1.99 -23.83
N TYR A 285 20.66 1.90 -22.76
CA TYR A 285 20.26 1.22 -21.52
C TYR A 285 19.03 1.91 -20.89
N LEU A 286 19.09 3.22 -20.68
CA LEU A 286 17.99 4.01 -20.13
C LEU A 286 16.74 3.93 -21.01
N GLU A 287 16.91 3.99 -22.33
CA GLU A 287 15.80 3.90 -23.27
C GLU A 287 15.08 2.54 -23.20
N LYS A 288 15.83 1.43 -23.06
CA LYS A 288 15.24 0.10 -22.86
C LYS A 288 14.47 -0.01 -21.54
N VAL A 289 14.98 0.60 -20.47
CA VAL A 289 14.28 0.68 -19.17
C VAL A 289 12.96 1.42 -19.38
N LYS A 290 13.00 2.62 -19.97
CA LYS A 290 11.82 3.45 -20.24
C LYS A 290 10.76 2.70 -21.04
N GLN A 291 11.14 2.09 -22.16
CA GLN A 291 10.23 1.32 -23.01
C GLN A 291 9.57 0.17 -22.24
N SER A 292 10.33 -0.54 -21.40
CA SER A 292 9.75 -1.60 -20.57
C SER A 292 8.71 -1.07 -19.59
N LEU A 293 8.98 0.07 -18.94
CA LEU A 293 8.05 0.70 -18.00
C LEU A 293 6.77 1.20 -18.70
N GLU A 294 6.89 1.77 -19.90
CA GLU A 294 5.75 2.19 -20.72
C GLU A 294 4.86 0.99 -21.10
N VAL A 295 5.47 -0.14 -21.47
CA VAL A 295 4.76 -1.40 -21.71
C VAL A 295 4.05 -1.88 -20.44
N SER A 296 4.71 -1.81 -19.27
CA SER A 296 4.07 -2.17 -18.00
C SER A 296 2.85 -1.26 -17.73
N VAL A 297 2.93 0.05 -17.98
CA VAL A 297 1.78 0.97 -17.85
C VAL A 297 0.64 0.58 -18.80
N ALA A 298 0.94 0.20 -20.05
CA ALA A 298 -0.07 -0.23 -21.01
C ALA A 298 -0.78 -1.53 -20.56
N LYS A 299 -0.03 -2.55 -20.12
CA LYS A 299 -0.57 -3.81 -19.59
C LYS A 299 -1.51 -3.60 -18.40
N ARG A 300 -1.24 -2.58 -17.57
CA ARG A 300 -2.10 -2.25 -16.41
C ARG A 300 -3.49 -1.78 -16.81
N ALA A 301 -3.64 -1.18 -17.99
CA ALA A 301 -4.95 -0.81 -18.51
C ALA A 301 -5.81 -2.06 -18.83
N GLU A 302 -5.18 -3.18 -19.19
CA GLU A 302 -5.85 -4.44 -19.53
C GLU A 302 -6.25 -5.26 -18.30
N LEU A 303 -5.60 -5.07 -17.14
CA LEU A 303 -5.88 -5.85 -15.92
C LEU A 303 -7.35 -5.78 -15.51
N SER A 304 -7.94 -4.58 -15.53
CA SER A 304 -9.35 -4.39 -15.16
C SER A 304 -10.31 -5.11 -16.13
N GLN A 305 -9.95 -5.17 -17.42
CA GLN A 305 -10.74 -5.90 -18.43
C GLN A 305 -10.66 -7.40 -18.17
N ARG A 306 -9.47 -7.93 -17.82
CA ARG A 306 -9.32 -9.35 -17.45
C ARG A 306 -10.10 -9.71 -16.18
N VAL A 307 -10.05 -8.89 -15.13
CA VAL A 307 -10.88 -9.12 -13.92
C VAL A 307 -12.37 -9.15 -14.29
N SER A 308 -12.82 -8.20 -15.11
CA SER A 308 -14.22 -8.12 -15.57
C SER A 308 -14.63 -9.36 -16.38
N TYR A 309 -13.72 -9.87 -17.23
CA TYR A 309 -13.91 -11.12 -17.95
C TYR A 309 -14.03 -12.33 -17.01
N GLN A 310 -13.14 -12.44 -16.02
CA GLN A 310 -13.18 -13.55 -15.05
C GLN A 310 -14.43 -13.51 -14.18
N PHE A 311 -14.93 -12.31 -13.82
CA PHE A 311 -16.19 -12.17 -13.11
C PHE A 311 -17.39 -12.60 -13.97
N SER A 312 -17.43 -12.23 -15.24
CA SER A 312 -18.46 -12.70 -16.17
C SER A 312 -18.45 -14.23 -16.29
N LYS A 313 -17.25 -14.83 -16.46
CA LYS A 313 -17.07 -16.28 -16.48
C LYS A 313 -17.54 -16.95 -15.18
N PHE A 314 -17.22 -16.36 -14.03
CA PHE A 314 -17.69 -16.84 -12.72
C PHE A 314 -19.22 -16.86 -12.63
N LEU A 315 -19.90 -15.78 -13.05
CA LEU A 315 -21.36 -15.73 -13.05
C LEU A 315 -21.96 -16.81 -13.97
N GLN A 316 -21.41 -16.97 -15.17
CA GLN A 316 -21.85 -18.00 -16.10
C GLN A 316 -21.69 -19.40 -15.49
N GLU A 317 -20.51 -19.74 -14.98
CA GLU A 317 -20.26 -21.05 -14.38
C GLU A 317 -21.16 -21.33 -13.18
N ARG A 318 -21.42 -20.32 -12.35
CA ARG A 318 -22.20 -20.48 -11.13
C ARG A 318 -23.69 -20.63 -11.38
N PHE A 319 -24.23 -19.90 -12.35
CA PHE A 319 -25.68 -19.78 -12.56
C PHE A 319 -26.18 -20.40 -13.87
N ARG A 320 -25.31 -21.01 -14.69
CA ARG A 320 -25.67 -21.72 -15.94
C ARG A 320 -26.90 -22.64 -15.79
N SER A 321 -26.96 -23.44 -14.73
CA SER A 321 -28.09 -24.35 -14.49
C SER A 321 -29.40 -23.61 -14.21
N ASN A 322 -29.34 -22.48 -13.52
CA ASN A 322 -30.50 -21.68 -13.15
C ASN A 322 -31.03 -20.91 -14.36
N THR A 323 -30.14 -20.33 -15.16
CA THR A 323 -30.49 -19.67 -16.42
C THR A 323 -31.18 -20.65 -17.38
N GLN A 324 -30.63 -21.87 -17.52
CA GLN A 324 -31.22 -22.90 -18.38
C GLN A 324 -32.59 -23.37 -17.85
N LYS A 325 -32.69 -23.65 -16.54
CA LYS A 325 -33.94 -24.09 -15.91
C LYS A 325 -35.05 -23.04 -16.04
N HIS A 326 -34.74 -21.76 -15.80
CA HIS A 326 -35.74 -20.69 -15.92
C HIS A 326 -36.12 -20.37 -17.36
N ALA A 327 -35.19 -20.55 -18.31
CA ALA A 327 -35.51 -20.48 -19.74
C ALA A 327 -36.48 -21.61 -20.15
N ASP A 328 -36.24 -22.83 -19.69
CA ASP A 328 -37.10 -24.00 -19.96
C ASP A 328 -38.49 -23.85 -19.29
N GLU A 329 -38.57 -23.20 -18.12
CA GLU A 329 -39.82 -22.87 -17.41
C GLU A 329 -40.56 -21.64 -17.97
N GLY A 330 -40.02 -20.97 -19.00
CA GLY A 330 -40.61 -19.75 -19.56
C GLY A 330 -40.57 -18.53 -18.63
N LYS A 331 -39.81 -18.58 -17.52
CA LYS A 331 -39.59 -17.45 -16.60
C LYS A 331 -38.58 -16.48 -17.21
N THR A 332 -39.07 -15.54 -18.04
CA THR A 332 -38.25 -14.55 -18.76
C THR A 332 -37.68 -13.42 -17.91
N ASN A 333 -37.96 -13.39 -16.59
CA ASN A 333 -37.67 -12.25 -15.72
C ASN A 333 -36.79 -12.62 -14.50
N TRP A 334 -36.13 -13.78 -14.54
CA TRP A 334 -35.18 -14.17 -13.49
C TRP A 334 -33.97 -13.23 -13.50
N ARG A 335 -33.54 -12.80 -12.30
CA ARG A 335 -32.41 -11.89 -12.11
C ARG A 335 -31.47 -12.43 -11.03
N ILE A 336 -30.17 -12.36 -11.27
CA ILE A 336 -29.17 -12.59 -10.22
C ILE A 336 -29.22 -11.40 -9.26
N LYS A 337 -29.43 -11.68 -7.97
CA LYS A 337 -29.53 -10.67 -6.91
C LYS A 337 -28.17 -10.47 -6.26
N ILE A 338 -27.55 -9.34 -6.53
CA ILE A 338 -26.21 -8.98 -6.05
C ILE A 338 -26.34 -7.88 -4.99
N LEU A 339 -25.83 -8.12 -3.79
CA LEU A 339 -25.63 -7.12 -2.75
C LEU A 339 -24.21 -6.56 -2.82
N THR A 340 -24.05 -5.25 -2.77
CA THR A 340 -22.75 -4.57 -2.71
C THR A 340 -22.88 -3.31 -1.87
N LEU A 341 -21.76 -2.66 -1.54
CA LEU A 341 -21.73 -1.38 -0.83
C LEU A 341 -20.72 -0.42 -1.44
N SER A 342 -20.85 0.87 -1.09
CA SER A 342 -19.94 1.94 -1.53
C SER A 342 -19.83 2.02 -3.08
N SER A 343 -18.77 2.62 -3.60
CA SER A 343 -18.49 2.81 -5.02
C SER A 343 -17.16 2.15 -5.40
N SER A 344 -17.25 1.01 -6.07
CA SER A 344 -16.09 0.29 -6.59
C SER A 344 -16.05 0.36 -8.12
N SER A 345 -14.98 0.93 -8.66
CA SER A 345 -14.73 0.99 -10.10
C SER A 345 -14.55 -0.41 -10.71
N THR A 346 -13.88 -1.32 -9.98
CA THR A 346 -13.69 -2.71 -10.39
C THR A 346 -15.03 -3.46 -10.46
N ILE A 347 -15.90 -3.33 -9.45
CA ILE A 347 -17.24 -3.95 -9.47
C ILE A 347 -18.10 -3.34 -10.60
N LYS A 348 -18.06 -2.01 -10.77
CA LYS A 348 -18.76 -1.34 -11.88
C LYS A 348 -18.38 -1.93 -13.23
N ALA A 349 -17.09 -1.99 -13.52
CA ALA A 349 -16.57 -2.53 -14.78
C ALA A 349 -16.98 -3.99 -14.97
N ALA A 350 -16.88 -4.80 -13.91
CA ALA A 350 -17.24 -6.21 -13.93
C ALA A 350 -18.73 -6.45 -14.22
N ILE A 351 -19.63 -5.68 -13.60
CA ILE A 351 -21.08 -5.77 -13.84
C ILE A 351 -21.43 -5.36 -15.27
N LEU A 352 -20.89 -4.23 -15.74
CA LEU A 352 -21.13 -3.75 -17.10
C LEU A 352 -20.65 -4.76 -18.14
N HIS A 353 -19.43 -5.28 -17.96
CA HIS A 353 -18.86 -6.29 -18.83
C HIS A 353 -19.68 -7.59 -18.83
N ALA A 354 -20.15 -8.06 -17.67
CA ALA A 354 -20.97 -9.27 -17.60
C ALA A 354 -22.28 -9.12 -18.39
N LEU A 355 -22.95 -7.97 -18.27
CA LEU A 355 -24.17 -7.66 -19.04
C LEU A 355 -23.91 -7.52 -20.54
N ASP A 356 -22.71 -7.06 -20.93
CA ASP A 356 -22.31 -6.95 -22.33
C ASP A 356 -21.94 -8.31 -22.93
N ALA A 357 -21.34 -9.20 -22.14
CA ALA A 357 -20.91 -10.52 -22.57
C ALA A 357 -22.06 -11.53 -22.70
N ASP A 358 -23.18 -11.30 -22.01
CA ASP A 358 -24.36 -12.17 -22.02
C ASP A 358 -25.65 -11.34 -22.08
N GLU A 359 -26.31 -11.35 -23.24
CA GLU A 359 -27.55 -10.59 -23.47
C GLU A 359 -28.77 -11.19 -22.73
N THR A 360 -28.68 -12.44 -22.29
CA THR A 360 -29.72 -13.12 -21.51
C THR A 360 -29.60 -12.84 -20.01
N LEU A 361 -28.43 -12.37 -19.58
CA LEU A 361 -28.16 -12.04 -18.19
C LEU A 361 -28.97 -10.82 -17.74
N SER A 362 -29.67 -10.97 -16.63
CA SER A 362 -30.32 -9.87 -15.91
C SER A 362 -29.87 -9.85 -14.44
N ILE A 363 -29.60 -8.66 -13.92
CA ILE A 363 -29.06 -8.42 -12.58
C ILE A 363 -29.97 -7.47 -11.81
N GLU A 364 -30.26 -7.82 -10.56
CA GLU A 364 -30.75 -6.88 -9.55
C GLU A 364 -29.59 -6.51 -8.61
N LEU A 365 -29.11 -5.29 -8.72
CA LEU A 365 -28.02 -4.76 -7.90
C LEU A 365 -28.59 -4.00 -6.71
N ARG A 366 -28.44 -4.58 -5.53
CA ARG A 366 -28.79 -4.00 -4.23
C ARG A 366 -27.56 -3.30 -3.66
N ILE A 367 -27.55 -1.98 -3.66
CA ILE A 367 -26.45 -1.13 -3.21
C ILE A 367 -26.76 -0.61 -1.81
N LEU A 368 -25.86 -0.90 -0.86
CA LEU A 368 -25.85 -0.30 0.46
C LEU A 368 -25.08 1.02 0.40
N GLU A 369 -25.77 2.09 0.78
CA GLU A 369 -25.23 3.43 0.97
C GLU A 369 -24.84 3.62 2.44
N SER A 370 -23.67 4.20 2.68
CA SER A 370 -23.20 4.50 4.04
C SER A 370 -22.62 5.92 4.12
N ARG A 371 -22.84 6.53 5.28
CA ARG A 371 -22.25 7.81 5.69
C ARG A 371 -20.72 7.66 5.90
N PRO A 372 -19.93 8.75 5.79
CA PRO A 372 -20.36 10.13 5.55
C PRO A 372 -20.52 10.54 4.09
N LEU A 373 -19.83 9.88 3.17
CA LEU A 373 -19.69 10.36 1.79
C LEU A 373 -20.77 9.86 0.83
N ASN A 374 -21.61 8.93 1.28
CA ASN A 374 -22.71 8.37 0.51
C ASN A 374 -22.29 7.79 -0.84
N GLU A 375 -21.13 7.13 -0.89
CA GLU A 375 -20.49 6.63 -2.11
C GLU A 375 -21.41 5.68 -2.92
N GLY A 376 -22.31 4.96 -2.26
CA GLY A 376 -23.31 4.10 -2.92
C GLY A 376 -24.24 4.86 -3.87
N VAL A 377 -24.57 6.12 -3.56
CA VAL A 377 -25.33 7.01 -4.47
C VAL A 377 -24.52 7.30 -5.72
N SER A 378 -23.25 7.66 -5.56
CA SER A 378 -22.34 7.93 -6.69
C SER A 378 -22.17 6.70 -7.58
N PHE A 379 -22.18 5.50 -7.00
CA PHE A 379 -22.13 4.26 -7.77
C PHE A 379 -23.40 4.04 -8.60
N ALA A 380 -24.57 4.22 -7.99
CA ALA A 380 -25.85 4.14 -8.68
C ALA A 380 -25.93 5.15 -9.83
N GLN A 381 -25.52 6.40 -9.59
CA GLN A 381 -25.47 7.46 -10.60
C GLN A 381 -24.56 7.08 -11.77
N ALA A 382 -23.36 6.58 -11.49
CA ALA A 382 -22.42 6.16 -12.54
C ALA A 382 -22.98 5.05 -13.44
N LEU A 383 -23.78 4.12 -12.89
CA LEU A 383 -24.45 3.07 -13.66
C LEU A 383 -25.61 3.63 -14.50
N THR A 384 -26.41 4.55 -13.93
CA THR A 384 -27.53 5.17 -14.67
C THR A 384 -27.05 6.10 -15.78
N ASP A 385 -25.95 6.82 -15.58
CA ASP A 385 -25.34 7.67 -16.60
C ASP A 385 -24.82 6.84 -17.78
N GLU A 386 -24.20 5.69 -17.49
CA GLU A 386 -23.77 4.74 -18.50
C GLU A 386 -24.97 4.16 -19.28
N ALA A 387 -26.05 3.79 -18.59
CA ALA A 387 -27.30 3.36 -19.23
C ALA A 387 -27.87 4.43 -20.18
N GLN A 388 -27.90 5.68 -19.72
CA GLN A 388 -28.37 6.82 -20.53
C GLN A 388 -27.45 7.04 -21.74
N ARG A 389 -26.14 6.94 -21.56
CA ARG A 389 -25.16 7.07 -22.65
C ARG A 389 -25.35 5.99 -23.72
N ARG A 390 -25.71 4.76 -23.32
CA ARG A 390 -26.00 3.65 -24.24
C ARG A 390 -27.29 3.89 -25.02
N ARG A 391 -28.38 4.27 -24.34
CA ARG A 391 -29.66 4.65 -24.98
C ARG A 391 -29.51 5.76 -26.03
N ARG A 392 -28.68 6.78 -25.77
CA ARG A 392 -28.43 7.87 -26.75
C ARG A 392 -27.68 7.41 -28.00
N ARG A 393 -26.93 6.31 -27.94
CA ARG A 393 -26.23 5.72 -29.10
C ARG A 393 -27.14 4.86 -29.96
N GLU A 394 -28.28 4.43 -29.44
CA GLU A 394 -29.30 3.70 -30.19
C GLU A 394 -30.09 4.71 -31.06
N THR A 395 -30.20 4.44 -32.36
CA THR A 395 -30.75 5.36 -33.36
C THR A 395 -32.23 5.68 -33.08
N PRO A 396 -32.68 6.95 -33.16
CA PRO A 396 -34.10 7.29 -32.99
C PRO A 396 -34.91 6.69 -34.15
N GLY A 397 -35.69 5.63 -33.87
CA GLY A 397 -36.53 4.96 -34.88
C GLY A 397 -36.60 3.44 -34.74
N ALA A 398 -35.72 2.80 -33.96
CA ALA A 398 -35.92 1.43 -33.52
C ALA A 398 -36.99 1.42 -32.43
N THR A 399 -38.17 0.87 -32.73
CA THR A 399 -39.19 0.55 -31.73
C THR A 399 -38.55 -0.28 -30.60
N ALA A 400 -39.04 -0.12 -29.36
CA ALA A 400 -38.50 -0.70 -28.12
C ALA A 400 -38.41 -2.25 -28.06
N THR A 401 -38.67 -2.92 -29.18
CA THR A 401 -38.29 -4.28 -29.50
C THR A 401 -37.17 -4.19 -30.53
N THR A 402 -35.92 -4.38 -30.11
CA THR A 402 -34.81 -4.65 -31.02
C THR A 402 -35.24 -5.75 -32.01
N THR A 403 -34.78 -5.66 -33.26
CA THR A 403 -35.05 -6.64 -34.34
C THR A 403 -34.65 -8.09 -33.96
N THR A 404 -34.00 -8.28 -32.81
CA THR A 404 -33.51 -9.51 -32.22
C THR A 404 -34.34 -10.03 -31.02
N GLY A 405 -35.35 -9.30 -30.54
CA GLY A 405 -36.18 -9.71 -29.39
C GLY A 405 -35.51 -9.57 -28.02
N LEU A 406 -34.41 -8.81 -27.92
CA LEU A 406 -33.59 -8.68 -26.71
C LEU A 406 -34.01 -7.48 -25.86
N LEU A 407 -33.90 -7.62 -24.53
CA LEU A 407 -34.22 -6.57 -23.57
C LEU A 407 -33.17 -5.43 -23.60
N PRO A 408 -33.60 -4.16 -23.62
CA PRO A 408 -32.72 -3.00 -23.42
C PRO A 408 -31.88 -3.12 -22.15
N PHE A 409 -30.69 -2.51 -22.14
CA PHE A 409 -29.76 -2.54 -21.00
C PHE A 409 -30.44 -2.17 -19.66
N ASP A 410 -31.28 -1.14 -19.66
CA ASP A 410 -32.00 -0.67 -18.48
C ASP A 410 -33.10 -1.61 -17.97
N ASN A 411 -33.56 -2.57 -18.80
CA ASN A 411 -34.46 -3.64 -18.35
C ASN A 411 -33.70 -4.83 -17.73
N ARG A 412 -32.41 -4.99 -18.11
CA ARG A 412 -31.53 -6.06 -17.64
C ARG A 412 -30.77 -5.71 -16.36
N LEU A 413 -30.64 -4.42 -16.02
CA LEU A 413 -30.04 -3.97 -14.77
C LEU A 413 -31.05 -3.20 -13.91
N ARG A 414 -31.55 -3.84 -12.84
CA ARG A 414 -32.36 -3.18 -11.81
C ARG A 414 -31.45 -2.74 -10.67
N ILE A 415 -31.54 -1.47 -10.26
CA ILE A 415 -30.77 -0.93 -9.13
C ILE A 415 -31.72 -0.65 -7.96
N LEU A 416 -31.41 -1.21 -6.79
CA LEU A 416 -32.05 -0.91 -5.51
C LEU A 416 -31.01 -0.25 -4.60
N LEU A 417 -31.29 0.96 -4.12
CA LEU A 417 -30.41 1.68 -3.20
C LEU A 417 -31.07 1.77 -1.83
N ALA A 418 -30.35 1.43 -0.76
CA ALA A 418 -30.83 1.58 0.61
C ALA A 418 -29.68 1.89 1.56
N SER A 419 -30.00 2.35 2.78
CA SER A 419 -29.01 2.54 3.82
C SER A 419 -28.34 1.22 4.20
N ASP A 420 -27.07 1.27 4.58
CA ASP A 420 -26.29 0.17 5.16
C ASP A 420 -26.99 -0.47 6.36
N ALA A 421 -27.68 0.30 7.20
CA ALA A 421 -28.49 -0.18 8.33
C ALA A 421 -29.63 -1.13 7.90
N SER A 422 -30.01 -1.12 6.63
CA SER A 422 -31.06 -1.97 6.07
C SER A 422 -30.53 -3.28 5.50
N VAL A 423 -29.23 -3.59 5.65
CA VAL A 423 -28.57 -4.80 5.14
C VAL A 423 -29.31 -6.09 5.45
N GLY A 424 -29.87 -6.21 6.66
CA GLY A 424 -30.67 -7.38 7.05
C GLY A 424 -31.91 -7.55 6.19
N VAL A 425 -32.65 -6.46 5.95
CA VAL A 425 -33.86 -6.43 5.11
C VAL A 425 -33.50 -6.70 3.64
N LEU A 426 -32.46 -6.06 3.13
CA LEU A 426 -32.02 -6.22 1.74
C LEU A 426 -31.44 -7.60 1.45
N SER A 427 -31.00 -8.32 2.48
CA SER A 427 -30.50 -9.69 2.34
C SER A 427 -31.60 -10.76 2.44
N ARG A 428 -32.81 -10.38 2.91
CA ARG A 428 -33.89 -11.35 3.21
C ARG A 428 -34.55 -11.91 1.96
N ASP A 429 -35.08 -13.10 2.18
CA ASP A 429 -36.14 -13.73 1.43
C ASP A 429 -37.48 -13.22 1.99
N ASN A 430 -38.28 -12.51 1.18
CA ASN A 430 -39.52 -11.89 1.66
C ASN A 430 -40.76 -12.78 1.55
N ASP A 431 -40.65 -14.00 1.02
CA ASP A 431 -41.78 -14.92 0.90
C ASP A 431 -41.55 -16.22 1.68
N HIS A 432 -42.39 -16.47 2.68
CA HIS A 432 -42.47 -17.77 3.36
C HIS A 432 -43.08 -18.88 2.47
N ASP A 433 -43.71 -18.51 1.34
CA ASP A 433 -44.43 -19.40 0.42
C ASP A 433 -43.73 -19.60 -0.95
N ASN A 434 -42.64 -18.85 -1.26
CA ASN A 434 -41.87 -18.95 -2.52
C ASN A 434 -40.39 -19.33 -2.26
N ASP A 435 -40.14 -20.54 -1.77
CA ASP A 435 -38.89 -21.33 -1.92
C ASP A 435 -37.55 -20.55 -2.06
N GLY A 436 -37.24 -19.53 -1.27
CA GLY A 436 -35.92 -18.90 -1.34
C GLY A 436 -35.70 -17.84 -2.43
N GLU A 437 -36.70 -17.57 -3.29
CA GLU A 437 -36.51 -16.81 -4.54
C GLU A 437 -36.15 -15.33 -4.30
N ASP A 438 -36.42 -14.74 -3.12
CA ASP A 438 -36.26 -13.29 -2.90
C ASP A 438 -34.96 -12.85 -2.19
N ALA A 439 -34.20 -13.82 -1.70
CA ALA A 439 -32.90 -13.61 -1.06
C ALA A 439 -31.81 -13.16 -2.05
N VAL A 440 -30.74 -12.59 -1.50
CA VAL A 440 -29.53 -12.28 -2.26
C VAL A 440 -28.79 -13.57 -2.63
N ASP A 441 -28.33 -13.65 -3.88
CA ASP A 441 -27.52 -14.76 -4.37
C ASP A 441 -26.03 -14.53 -4.03
N LEU A 442 -25.57 -13.29 -4.24
CA LEU A 442 -24.19 -12.87 -4.07
C LEU A 442 -24.07 -11.65 -3.17
N VAL A 443 -23.04 -11.61 -2.34
CA VAL A 443 -22.46 -10.38 -1.81
C VAL A 443 -21.16 -10.14 -2.55
N VAL A 444 -21.07 -9.06 -3.31
CA VAL A 444 -19.88 -8.70 -4.07
C VAL A 444 -19.15 -7.57 -3.34
N LEU A 445 -17.91 -7.85 -2.96
CA LEU A 445 -17.02 -6.91 -2.28
C LEU A 445 -15.88 -6.50 -3.22
N GLY A 446 -15.47 -5.24 -3.13
CA GLY A 446 -14.17 -4.82 -3.62
C GLY A 446 -13.09 -5.19 -2.62
N ALA A 447 -11.86 -4.86 -2.94
CA ALA A 447 -10.78 -4.82 -1.96
C ALA A 447 -9.94 -3.56 -2.16
N ASP A 448 -9.54 -2.96 -1.05
CA ASP A 448 -8.44 -1.99 -1.00
C ASP A 448 -7.13 -2.72 -0.70
N ARG A 449 -7.18 -3.74 0.16
CA ARG A 449 -6.09 -4.69 0.41
C ARG A 449 -6.61 -6.08 0.73
N ILE A 450 -5.86 -7.11 0.36
CA ILE A 450 -6.09 -8.49 0.77
C ILE A 450 -4.88 -8.94 1.59
N SER A 451 -5.09 -9.50 2.78
CA SER A 451 -4.00 -10.03 3.59
C SER A 451 -3.39 -11.26 2.90
N GLY A 452 -2.08 -11.23 2.68
CA GLY A 452 -1.34 -12.34 2.10
C GLY A 452 -1.32 -13.59 2.98
N VAL A 453 -1.48 -13.44 4.30
CA VAL A 453 -1.42 -14.55 5.27
C VAL A 453 -2.78 -15.17 5.50
N THR A 454 -3.76 -14.32 5.82
CA THR A 454 -5.07 -14.78 6.29
C THR A 454 -6.07 -14.86 5.14
N GLY A 455 -5.83 -14.14 4.04
CA GLY A 455 -6.82 -13.92 2.98
C GLY A 455 -7.91 -12.91 3.36
N ALA A 456 -7.87 -12.31 4.56
CA ALA A 456 -8.85 -11.31 4.95
C ALA A 456 -8.86 -10.13 3.96
N VAL A 457 -10.03 -9.54 3.71
CA VAL A 457 -10.20 -8.43 2.77
C VAL A 457 -10.45 -7.15 3.54
N SER A 458 -9.59 -6.17 3.36
CA SER A 458 -9.82 -4.79 3.79
C SER A 458 -10.62 -4.07 2.70
N ASN A 459 -11.79 -3.59 3.04
CA ASN A 459 -12.66 -2.82 2.17
C ASN A 459 -13.42 -1.78 3.00
N LYS A 460 -14.20 -0.92 2.34
CA LYS A 460 -15.01 0.12 3.00
C LYS A 460 -15.87 -0.43 4.16
N THR A 461 -15.97 0.37 5.23
CA THR A 461 -16.82 0.07 6.40
C THR A 461 -18.25 -0.25 5.98
N GLY A 462 -18.84 -1.29 6.57
CA GLY A 462 -20.09 -1.93 6.17
C GLY A 462 -19.89 -3.26 5.44
N SER A 463 -18.70 -3.56 4.93
CA SER A 463 -18.36 -4.83 4.25
C SER A 463 -18.47 -6.05 5.14
N LEU A 464 -18.00 -5.98 6.39
CA LEU A 464 -18.07 -7.09 7.33
C LEU A 464 -19.53 -7.36 7.72
N ALA A 465 -20.27 -6.28 8.00
CA ALA A 465 -21.70 -6.36 8.29
C ALA A 465 -22.48 -6.98 7.11
N ALA A 466 -22.19 -6.56 5.87
CA ALA A 466 -22.79 -7.13 4.66
C ALA A 466 -22.53 -8.63 4.54
N ALA A 467 -21.28 -9.07 4.67
CA ALA A 467 -20.92 -10.49 4.57
C ALA A 467 -21.58 -11.33 5.68
N LEU A 468 -21.50 -10.89 6.93
CA LEU A 468 -22.05 -11.61 8.08
C LEU A 468 -23.57 -11.68 8.05
N VAL A 469 -24.24 -10.54 7.87
CA VAL A 469 -25.69 -10.45 7.93
C VAL A 469 -26.32 -11.19 6.75
N ALA A 470 -25.77 -11.04 5.53
CA ALA A 470 -26.27 -11.77 4.38
C ALA A 470 -26.17 -13.29 4.57
N LYS A 471 -25.02 -13.79 5.05
CA LYS A 471 -24.87 -15.22 5.37
C LYS A 471 -25.84 -15.67 6.46
N ALA A 472 -25.99 -14.90 7.54
CA ALA A 472 -26.88 -15.26 8.64
C ALA A 472 -28.36 -15.32 8.19
N VAL A 473 -28.82 -14.29 7.49
CA VAL A 473 -30.21 -14.14 7.03
C VAL A 473 -30.56 -15.16 5.96
N THR A 474 -29.64 -15.45 5.04
CA THR A 474 -29.87 -16.43 3.97
C THR A 474 -29.55 -17.86 4.39
N ARG A 475 -29.23 -18.09 5.67
CA ARG A 475 -28.83 -19.41 6.22
C ARG A 475 -27.64 -20.02 5.47
N GLY A 476 -26.68 -19.19 5.10
CA GLY A 476 -25.44 -19.56 4.41
C GLY A 476 -25.58 -19.73 2.90
N ARG A 477 -26.75 -19.46 2.30
CA ARG A 477 -26.94 -19.56 0.83
C ARG A 477 -26.23 -18.45 0.06
N ALA A 478 -26.21 -17.23 0.60
CA ALA A 478 -25.52 -16.11 -0.05
C ALA A 478 -24.02 -16.39 -0.13
N VAL A 479 -23.48 -16.26 -1.34
CA VAL A 479 -22.06 -16.44 -1.61
C VAL A 479 -21.38 -15.08 -1.57
N VAL A 480 -20.31 -14.96 -0.78
CA VAL A 480 -19.52 -13.73 -0.67
C VAL A 480 -18.32 -13.83 -1.61
N VAL A 481 -18.22 -12.87 -2.53
CA VAL A 481 -17.19 -12.84 -3.58
C VAL A 481 -16.42 -11.54 -3.49
N CYS A 482 -15.11 -11.63 -3.35
CA CYS A 482 -14.21 -10.48 -3.48
C CYS A 482 -13.76 -10.35 -4.95
N VAL A 483 -14.07 -9.22 -5.59
CA VAL A 483 -13.61 -8.90 -6.95
C VAL A 483 -12.51 -7.86 -6.87
N SER A 484 -11.29 -8.25 -7.23
CA SER A 484 -10.11 -7.40 -7.11
C SER A 484 -8.99 -7.85 -8.03
N GLU A 485 -8.16 -6.91 -8.47
CA GLU A 485 -6.86 -7.21 -9.06
C GLU A 485 -5.97 -7.92 -8.01
N SER A 486 -5.15 -8.88 -8.47
CA SER A 486 -4.23 -9.63 -7.60
C SER A 486 -3.15 -8.74 -6.96
N GLU A 487 -2.88 -7.59 -7.56
CA GLU A 487 -1.93 -6.59 -7.04
C GLU A 487 -2.33 -6.02 -5.69
N LYS A 488 -3.58 -6.15 -5.25
CA LYS A 488 -3.99 -5.72 -3.90
C LYS A 488 -3.70 -6.77 -2.82
N ILE A 489 -3.19 -7.95 -3.21
CA ILE A 489 -2.70 -8.95 -2.27
C ILE A 489 -1.41 -8.45 -1.67
N ALA A 490 -1.43 -8.29 -0.36
CA ALA A 490 -0.29 -7.88 0.42
C ALA A 490 0.74 -9.00 0.51
N VAL A 491 1.99 -8.61 0.65
CA VAL A 491 3.08 -9.54 0.95
C VAL A 491 2.95 -10.01 2.41
N ALA A 492 3.14 -11.32 2.64
CA ALA A 492 3.10 -11.99 3.94
C ALA A 492 4.19 -11.42 4.90
N PRO A 493 4.32 -11.86 6.17
CA PRO A 493 5.08 -11.13 7.18
C PRO A 493 6.56 -10.98 6.84
N GLY A 494 7.08 -9.77 7.06
CA GLY A 494 8.40 -9.27 6.68
C GLY A 494 8.39 -7.74 6.69
N MET A 495 9.23 -7.10 5.89
CA MET A 495 9.42 -5.63 5.76
C MET A 495 8.14 -4.77 5.59
N ALA A 496 6.99 -5.40 5.32
CA ALA A 496 5.74 -4.75 4.90
C ALA A 496 4.46 -5.25 5.59
N GLU A 497 4.53 -6.10 6.62
CA GLU A 497 3.40 -6.28 7.54
C GLU A 497 3.63 -5.45 8.80
N GLU A 498 2.93 -4.33 8.87
CA GLU A 498 2.32 -3.92 10.13
C GLU A 498 0.81 -4.01 9.91
N ASP A 499 0.09 -4.31 11.00
CA ASP A 499 -1.35 -4.14 11.11
C ASP A 499 -1.67 -2.81 10.42
N HIS A 500 -2.36 -2.86 9.27
CA HIS A 500 -2.89 -1.65 8.66
C HIS A 500 -3.74 -0.99 9.73
N ALA A 501 -3.20 0.07 10.32
CA ALA A 501 -3.93 0.88 11.27
C ALA A 501 -5.24 1.28 10.59
N GLU A 502 -6.35 1.14 11.32
CA GLU A 502 -7.65 1.60 10.87
C GLU A 502 -7.49 3.04 10.37
N GLU A 503 -7.76 3.29 9.09
CA GLU A 503 -7.69 4.65 8.53
C GLU A 503 -8.84 5.45 9.14
N ASP A 504 -8.51 6.25 10.15
CA ASP A 504 -9.41 7.14 10.86
C ASP A 504 -9.32 8.53 10.21
N ASN A 505 -10.26 8.81 9.31
CA ASN A 505 -10.30 10.04 8.53
C ASN A 505 -10.86 11.22 9.35
N ASP A 506 -10.96 12.41 8.73
CA ASP A 506 -11.42 13.60 9.43
C ASP A 506 -12.82 13.38 10.03
N PRO A 507 -12.99 13.46 11.36
CA PRO A 507 -14.29 13.35 12.00
C PRO A 507 -15.29 14.40 11.52
N ALA A 508 -14.82 15.52 10.98
CA ALA A 508 -15.66 16.58 10.43
C ALA A 508 -16.65 16.04 9.38
N GLU A 509 -16.23 15.10 8.54
CA GLU A 509 -17.07 14.51 7.48
C GLU A 509 -18.33 13.83 8.05
N LEU A 510 -18.18 13.04 9.11
CA LEU A 510 -19.32 12.43 9.81
C LEU A 510 -20.21 13.49 10.42
N THR A 511 -19.60 14.46 11.10
CA THR A 511 -20.32 15.47 11.87
C THR A 511 -21.04 16.50 11.02
N ALA A 512 -20.60 16.72 9.77
CA ALA A 512 -21.22 17.67 8.84
C ALA A 512 -22.69 17.33 8.54
N SER A 513 -23.03 16.03 8.60
CA SER A 513 -24.41 15.55 8.40
C SER A 513 -25.31 15.66 9.64
N TRP A 514 -24.74 15.97 10.81
CA TRP A 514 -25.51 16.05 12.05
C TRP A 514 -26.10 17.45 12.13
N ASP A 515 -27.30 17.65 11.56
CA ASP A 515 -28.08 18.89 11.68
C ASP A 515 -28.61 19.06 13.13
N LEU A 516 -27.68 19.09 14.08
CA LEU A 516 -27.93 19.35 15.48
C LEU A 516 -27.82 20.86 15.66
N ARG A 517 -28.90 21.57 15.32
CA ARG A 517 -29.04 22.97 15.73
C ARG A 517 -28.84 23.01 17.24
N PRO A 518 -27.94 23.86 17.72
CA PRO A 518 -27.79 23.99 19.16
C PRO A 518 -29.09 24.48 19.77
N GLN A 519 -29.67 23.69 20.66
CA GLN A 519 -30.80 24.16 21.46
C GLN A 519 -30.26 25.06 22.57
N GLY A 520 -30.08 26.35 22.28
CA GLY A 520 -29.81 27.37 23.28
C GLY A 520 -28.91 28.52 22.79
N PRO A 521 -29.04 29.72 23.38
CA PRO A 521 -28.30 30.92 22.99
C PRO A 521 -26.80 30.90 23.33
N GLU A 522 -26.29 29.87 24.01
CA GLU A 522 -24.86 29.75 24.39
C GLU A 522 -24.01 28.93 23.40
N HIS A 523 -24.60 28.44 22.30
CA HIS A 523 -23.96 27.47 21.41
C HIS A 523 -23.79 27.97 19.97
N GLU A 524 -23.76 29.28 19.74
CA GLU A 524 -23.46 29.86 18.43
C GLU A 524 -22.01 29.65 17.96
N GLN A 525 -21.11 29.14 18.81
CA GLN A 525 -19.76 28.72 18.41
C GLN A 525 -19.36 27.34 18.96
N GLY A 526 -19.86 26.29 18.31
CA GLY A 526 -19.29 24.94 18.42
C GLY A 526 -19.74 24.12 19.63
N ARG A 527 -19.33 22.85 19.64
CA ARG A 527 -19.70 21.87 20.67
C ARG A 527 -19.10 22.25 22.03
N SER A 528 -19.83 21.98 23.12
CA SER A 528 -19.45 22.36 24.49
C SER A 528 -18.07 21.83 24.89
N ALA A 529 -17.40 22.50 25.83
CA ALA A 529 -16.12 22.04 26.38
C ALA A 529 -16.22 20.61 26.96
N LEU A 530 -17.37 20.26 27.57
CA LEU A 530 -17.65 18.91 28.05
C LEU A 530 -17.76 17.90 26.90
N TRP A 531 -18.40 18.25 25.78
CA TRP A 531 -18.44 17.39 24.59
C TRP A 531 -17.03 17.05 24.11
N LYS A 532 -16.19 18.08 23.93
CA LYS A 532 -14.80 17.89 23.46
C LYS A 532 -13.98 17.01 24.41
N LYS A 533 -14.31 17.02 25.70
CA LYS A 533 -13.67 16.18 26.72
C LYS A 533 -14.22 14.75 26.77
N MET A 534 -15.52 14.56 26.54
CA MET A 534 -16.22 13.28 26.79
C MET A 534 -16.49 12.46 25.53
N VAL A 535 -16.50 13.09 24.35
CA VAL A 535 -16.92 12.44 23.11
C VAL A 535 -15.78 12.43 22.11
N THR A 536 -15.32 11.22 21.80
CA THR A 536 -14.42 10.95 20.68
C THR A 536 -15.25 10.53 19.48
N VAL A 537 -15.09 11.22 18.35
CA VAL A 537 -15.71 10.84 17.08
C VAL A 537 -14.63 10.18 16.22
N ARG A 538 -14.92 8.99 15.70
CA ARG A 538 -14.03 8.23 14.82
C ARG A 538 -14.70 8.04 13.46
N ASN A 539 -13.95 8.26 12.39
CA ASN A 539 -14.39 8.13 11.00
C ASN A 539 -13.56 7.02 10.32
N VAL A 540 -13.85 5.78 10.71
CA VAL A 540 -13.13 4.61 10.21
C VAL A 540 -13.60 4.27 8.80
N TYR A 541 -12.72 4.39 7.82
CA TYR A 541 -13.06 4.18 6.41
C TYR A 541 -13.03 2.72 5.98
N PHE A 542 -12.13 1.93 6.55
CA PHE A 542 -11.89 0.55 6.13
C PHE A 542 -12.01 -0.41 7.30
N GLU A 543 -12.51 -1.59 7.01
CA GLU A 543 -12.57 -2.69 7.96
C GLU A 543 -12.14 -4.01 7.29
N TRP A 544 -11.74 -4.97 8.11
CA TRP A 544 -11.33 -6.29 7.65
C TRP A 544 -12.50 -7.28 7.68
N VAL A 545 -12.75 -7.93 6.56
CA VAL A 545 -13.61 -9.10 6.43
C VAL A 545 -12.76 -10.36 6.54
N PRO A 546 -12.90 -11.17 7.60
CA PRO A 546 -12.16 -12.43 7.74
C PRO A 546 -12.41 -13.36 6.54
N ALA A 547 -11.36 -14.08 6.12
CA ALA A 547 -11.46 -15.02 5.00
C ALA A 547 -12.49 -16.13 5.22
N THR A 548 -12.84 -16.46 6.47
CA THR A 548 -13.92 -17.40 6.80
C THR A 548 -15.29 -16.97 6.29
N HIS A 549 -15.46 -15.69 5.96
CA HIS A 549 -16.69 -15.14 5.40
C HIS A 549 -16.61 -14.89 3.90
N ILE A 550 -15.49 -15.20 3.24
CA ILE A 550 -15.28 -15.00 1.80
C ILE A 550 -15.23 -16.37 1.14
N ASP A 551 -16.10 -16.60 0.17
CA ASP A 551 -16.17 -17.88 -0.53
C ASP A 551 -15.27 -17.92 -1.76
N TYR A 552 -15.12 -16.78 -2.46
CA TYR A 552 -14.31 -16.68 -3.66
C TYR A 552 -13.58 -15.34 -3.79
N TYR A 553 -12.41 -15.37 -4.44
CA TYR A 553 -11.67 -14.21 -4.90
C TYR A 553 -11.58 -14.26 -6.42
N VAL A 554 -12.16 -13.29 -7.11
CA VAL A 554 -12.11 -13.17 -8.57
C VAL A 554 -11.06 -12.13 -8.93
N CYS A 555 -9.99 -12.60 -9.58
CA CYS A 555 -8.87 -11.79 -10.07
C CYS A 555 -8.64 -12.03 -11.56
N GLU A 556 -7.68 -11.31 -12.15
CA GLU A 556 -7.34 -11.38 -13.58
C GLU A 556 -6.90 -12.77 -14.05
N ASP A 557 -6.35 -13.59 -13.14
CA ASP A 557 -5.87 -14.94 -13.41
C ASP A 557 -6.97 -16.00 -13.25
N GLY A 558 -8.15 -15.63 -12.74
CA GLY A 558 -9.27 -16.53 -12.49
C GLY A 558 -9.86 -16.42 -11.09
N THR A 559 -10.63 -17.44 -10.72
CA THR A 559 -11.33 -17.52 -9.44
C THR A 559 -10.56 -18.40 -8.46
N LEU A 560 -10.31 -17.88 -7.26
CA LEU A 560 -9.64 -18.54 -6.16
C LEU A 560 -10.66 -18.87 -5.08
N SER A 561 -10.52 -20.04 -4.48
CA SER A 561 -11.45 -20.51 -3.43
C SER A 561 -10.74 -20.84 -2.13
N SER A 562 -9.40 -20.79 -2.11
CA SER A 562 -8.60 -21.11 -0.93
C SER A 562 -7.66 -19.99 -0.55
N THR A 563 -7.55 -19.75 0.77
CA THR A 563 -6.53 -18.87 1.33
C THR A 563 -5.11 -19.34 1.01
N GLN A 564 -4.92 -20.62 0.67
CA GLN A 564 -3.64 -21.15 0.24
C GLN A 564 -3.19 -20.52 -1.10
N GLU A 565 -4.11 -20.33 -2.03
CA GLU A 565 -3.81 -19.69 -3.33
C GLU A 565 -3.44 -18.21 -3.15
N ILE A 566 -4.04 -17.54 -2.15
CA ILE A 566 -3.67 -16.17 -1.75
C ILE A 566 -2.26 -16.13 -1.18
N ARG A 567 -1.91 -17.06 -0.28
CA ARG A 567 -0.55 -17.17 0.28
C ARG A 567 0.50 -17.44 -0.78
N GLU A 568 0.20 -18.33 -1.74
CA GLU A 568 1.11 -18.63 -2.84
C GLU A 568 1.35 -17.39 -3.71
N ARG A 569 0.31 -16.61 -4.02
CA ARG A 569 0.47 -15.34 -4.72
C ARG A 569 1.29 -14.34 -3.91
N SER A 570 0.96 -14.19 -2.63
CA SER A 570 1.69 -13.32 -1.71
C SER A 570 3.18 -13.68 -1.64
N GLN A 571 3.52 -14.96 -1.63
CA GLN A 571 4.90 -15.43 -1.64
C GLN A 571 5.59 -15.14 -2.97
N ARG A 572 4.95 -15.36 -4.12
CA ARG A 572 5.54 -15.00 -5.43
C ARG A 572 5.83 -13.50 -5.51
N ILE A 573 4.94 -12.67 -4.98
CA ILE A 573 5.14 -11.22 -4.91
C ILE A 573 6.34 -10.90 -4.00
N ARG A 574 6.47 -11.57 -2.85
CA ARG A 574 7.66 -11.43 -1.99
C ARG A 574 8.92 -11.73 -2.77
N ASP A 575 8.98 -12.87 -3.44
CA ASP A 575 10.18 -13.30 -4.14
C ASP A 575 10.60 -12.27 -5.19
N VAL A 576 9.63 -11.66 -5.88
CA VAL A 576 9.86 -10.53 -6.79
C VAL A 576 10.38 -9.30 -6.05
N MET A 577 9.78 -8.92 -4.91
CA MET A 577 10.24 -7.79 -4.11
C MET A 577 11.67 -7.98 -3.61
N ASP A 578 11.99 -9.15 -3.08
CA ASP A 578 13.33 -9.47 -2.56
C ASP A 578 14.37 -9.47 -3.70
N GLU A 579 13.96 -9.87 -4.92
CA GLU A 579 14.81 -9.84 -6.11
C GLU A 579 15.12 -8.41 -6.61
N VAL A 580 14.13 -7.51 -6.57
CA VAL A 580 14.26 -6.15 -7.11
C VAL A 580 14.65 -5.10 -6.07
N PHE A 581 14.43 -5.36 -4.79
CA PHE A 581 14.79 -4.48 -3.67
C PHE A 581 15.79 -5.15 -2.73
N THR A 582 16.85 -5.72 -3.30
CA THR A 582 17.91 -6.39 -2.54
C THR A 582 18.59 -5.44 -1.57
N VAL A 583 18.78 -5.91 -0.33
CA VAL A 583 19.65 -5.27 0.67
C VAL A 583 21.02 -5.02 0.05
N GLU A 584 21.48 -3.77 0.05
CA GLU A 584 22.75 -3.40 -0.58
C GLU A 584 23.90 -4.11 0.16
N GLN A 585 24.59 -5.04 -0.49
CA GLN A 585 25.85 -5.57 0.04
C GLN A 585 26.99 -4.67 -0.40
N GLU A 586 27.59 -3.96 0.56
CA GLU A 586 28.81 -3.25 0.29
C GLU A 586 30.02 -4.09 0.71
N VAL A 587 30.80 -4.50 -0.30
CA VAL A 587 32.09 -5.14 -0.09
C VAL A 587 33.05 -4.05 0.40
N GLY A 588 33.60 -4.24 1.60
CA GLY A 588 34.51 -3.29 2.22
C GLY A 588 35.68 -2.95 1.29
N LEU A 589 35.87 -1.65 1.04
CA LEU A 589 37.12 -1.10 0.51
C LEU A 589 38.15 -0.99 1.64
#